data_AF-A0A3B8PHC3-F1
#
_entry.id   AF-A0A3B8PHC3-F1
#
_cell.length_a   1.000
_cell.length_b   1.000
_cell.length_c   1.000
_cell.angle_alpha   90.00
_cell.angle_beta   90.00
_cell.angle_gamma   90.00
#
_symmetry.space_group_name_H-M   'P 1'
#
loop_
_entity.id
_entity.type
_entity.pdbx_description
1 polymer ?
#
loop_
_entity_poly.entity_id
_entity_poly.type
_entity_poly.pdbx_seq_one_letter_code
_entity_poly.pdbx_strand_id
1 'polypeptide(L)'
;MARESFEVTVAHRFVGPVLLEGGRLLAIDRTLEMIRSNDKGRTWTSIGPFRDAAGRVIMKGNVRPWNLLRLKSGEIAVTFETIPPSQGGGVGEGDGTFFSRSRDEGKTWLPPTRVSWPRSPANPTWLIQTRKGRLILPNEYWRTQPMDRGLGICTAFYSDDQGRSW
;
A
#
# COMPACT_ATOMS: atom_id res chain seq x y z
N MET A 1 -3.42 28.99 -34.47
CA MET A 1 -2.48 28.98 -33.32
C MET A 1 -2.44 27.57 -32.76
N ALA A 2 -1.32 26.86 -32.94
CA ALA A 2 -1.11 25.55 -32.32
C ALA A 2 -0.90 25.75 -30.81
N ARG A 3 -1.64 25.03 -29.97
CA ARG A 3 -1.42 25.03 -28.51
C ARG A 3 -0.08 24.36 -28.25
N GLU A 4 0.86 25.08 -27.64
CA GLU A 4 2.08 24.48 -27.09
C GLU A 4 1.69 23.42 -26.06
N SER A 5 2.02 22.17 -26.33
CA SER A 5 2.02 21.11 -25.33
C SER A 5 3.36 21.15 -24.61
N PHE A 6 3.35 21.28 -23.28
CA PHE A 6 4.54 21.06 -22.47
C PHE A 6 4.55 19.62 -21.95
N GLU A 7 5.68 18.94 -22.10
CA GLU A 7 5.91 17.66 -21.44
C GLU A 7 6.34 17.91 -20.00
N VAL A 8 5.64 17.29 -19.05
CA VAL A 8 6.06 17.24 -17.65
C VAL A 8 6.69 15.88 -17.39
N THR A 9 8.00 15.87 -17.17
CA THR A 9 8.69 14.69 -16.66
C THR A 9 8.29 14.47 -15.21
N VAL A 10 7.39 13.52 -14.97
CA VAL A 10 7.05 13.07 -13.62
C VAL A 10 8.16 12.13 -13.15
N ALA A 11 9.15 12.67 -12.42
CA ALA A 11 10.32 11.92 -11.93
C ALA A 11 9.95 10.70 -11.06
N HIS A 12 8.79 10.74 -10.40
CA HIS A 12 8.31 9.65 -9.55
C HIS A 12 6.82 9.41 -9.77
N ARG A 13 6.43 8.17 -10.10
CA ARG A 13 5.06 7.72 -9.91
C ARG A 13 5.00 7.16 -8.50
N PHE A 14 4.35 7.85 -7.56
CA PHE A 14 4.34 7.44 -6.16
C PHE A 14 2.93 7.24 -5.63
N VAL A 15 2.82 6.31 -4.68
CA VAL A 15 1.63 6.12 -3.86
C VAL A 15 1.55 7.29 -2.89
N GLY A 16 0.33 7.84 -2.79
CA GLY A 16 0.02 9.19 -2.31
C GLY A 16 0.82 9.67 -1.10
N PRO A 17 1.10 10.98 -1.02
CA PRO A 17 1.90 11.51 0.05
C PRO A 17 1.08 11.67 1.33
N VAL A 18 1.64 11.25 2.46
CA VAL A 18 1.12 11.54 3.80
C VAL A 18 1.95 12.66 4.42
N LEU A 19 1.25 13.63 5.04
CA LEU A 19 1.90 14.70 5.79
C LEU A 19 2.48 14.15 7.09
N LEU A 20 3.78 14.37 7.28
CA LEU A 20 4.52 14.09 8.52
C LEU A 20 4.53 15.30 9.46
N GLU A 21 4.87 15.04 10.71
CA GLU A 21 5.26 16.08 11.66
C GLU A 21 6.41 16.93 11.10
N GLY A 22 6.31 18.24 11.32
CA GLY A 22 7.24 19.24 10.78
C GLY A 22 7.00 19.60 9.30
N GLY A 23 5.87 19.20 8.72
CA GLY A 23 5.44 19.66 7.39
C GLY A 23 6.10 18.93 6.21
N ARG A 24 6.84 17.86 6.48
CA ARG A 24 7.46 17.00 5.46
C ARG A 24 6.41 16.05 4.88
N LEU A 25 6.63 15.57 3.66
CA LEU A 25 5.76 14.56 3.05
C LEU A 25 6.51 13.24 2.92
N LEU A 26 5.82 12.14 3.23
CA LEU A 26 6.28 10.77 2.96
C LEU A 26 5.43 10.18 1.86
N ALA A 27 6.05 9.54 0.88
CA ALA A 27 5.37 8.78 -0.17
C ALA A 27 6.13 7.47 -0.44
N ILE A 28 5.59 6.64 -1.32
CA ILE A 28 6.22 5.39 -1.74
C ILE A 28 6.43 5.41 -3.24
N ASP A 29 7.64 5.19 -3.71
CA ASP A 29 7.86 4.99 -5.13
C ASP A 29 7.44 3.59 -5.59
N ARG A 30 7.38 3.37 -6.92
CA ARG A 30 7.04 2.05 -7.47
C ARG A 30 8.16 1.02 -7.36
N THR A 31 9.34 1.39 -6.88
CA THR A 31 10.45 0.49 -6.55
C THR A 31 10.44 0.05 -5.08
N LEU A 32 9.37 0.35 -4.34
CA LEU A 32 9.17 0.03 -2.92
C LEU A 32 10.04 0.86 -1.96
N GLU A 33 10.69 1.91 -2.44
CA GLU A 33 11.40 2.82 -1.56
C GLU A 33 10.45 3.87 -1.00
N MET A 34 10.66 4.19 0.27
CA MET A 34 10.07 5.37 0.85
C MET A 34 10.81 6.59 0.28
N ILE A 35 10.05 7.56 -0.18
CA ILE A 35 10.58 8.84 -0.65
C ILE A 35 10.03 9.97 0.23
N ARG A 36 10.84 10.99 0.48
CA ARG A 36 10.49 12.12 1.33
C ARG A 36 10.66 13.43 0.60
N SER A 37 9.73 14.35 0.81
CA SER A 37 9.85 15.74 0.41
C SER A 37 9.91 16.66 1.61
N ASN A 38 10.84 17.64 1.56
CA ASN A 38 10.97 18.71 2.56
C ASN A 38 10.43 20.06 2.04
N ASP A 39 9.95 20.12 0.80
CA ASP A 39 9.65 21.37 0.08
C ASP A 39 8.25 21.37 -0.53
N LYS A 40 7.30 20.73 0.17
CA LYS A 40 5.88 20.62 -0.21
C LYS A 40 5.66 19.84 -1.51
N GLY A 41 6.49 18.83 -1.77
CA GLY A 41 6.35 17.89 -2.87
C GLY A 41 7.03 18.31 -4.17
N ARG A 42 7.87 19.36 -4.14
CA ARG A 42 8.60 19.82 -5.34
C ARG A 42 9.78 18.90 -5.65
N THR A 43 10.53 18.51 -4.63
CA THR A 43 11.62 17.55 -4.73
C THR A 43 11.40 16.40 -3.77
N TRP A 44 11.91 15.23 -4.18
CA TRP A 44 11.78 13.98 -3.45
C TRP A 44 13.14 13.31 -3.36
N THR A 45 13.43 12.73 -2.21
CA THR A 45 14.66 11.98 -1.97
C THR A 45 14.30 10.61 -1.41
N SER A 46 14.91 9.56 -1.95
CA SER A 46 14.79 8.22 -1.37
C SER A 46 15.37 8.21 0.04
N ILE A 47 14.63 7.60 0.97
CA ILE A 47 15.04 7.36 2.35
C ILE A 47 15.15 5.87 2.64
N GLY A 48 15.16 5.04 1.60
CA GLY A 48 15.33 3.59 1.66
C GLY A 48 14.03 2.79 1.85
N PRO A 49 14.14 1.47 2.05
CA PRO A 49 13.00 0.57 2.13
C PRO A 49 12.29 0.62 3.49
N PHE A 50 11.09 0.07 3.55
CA PHE A 50 10.33 -0.15 4.78
C PHE A 50 11.06 -1.13 5.69
N ARG A 51 11.44 -0.68 6.89
CA ARG A 51 12.13 -1.49 7.89
C ARG A 51 11.37 -1.57 9.19
N ASP A 52 11.49 -2.69 9.87
CA ASP A 52 11.06 -2.81 11.27
C ASP A 52 12.09 -2.20 12.25
N ALA A 53 11.77 -2.24 13.54
CA ALA A 53 12.64 -1.73 14.59
C ALA A 53 13.99 -2.46 14.71
N ALA A 54 14.10 -3.68 14.16
CA ALA A 54 15.35 -4.44 14.08
C ALA A 54 16.13 -4.16 12.77
N GLY A 55 15.64 -3.23 11.93
CA GLY A 55 16.25 -2.88 10.65
C GLY A 55 15.95 -3.87 9.52
N ARG A 56 15.06 -4.86 9.72
CA ARG A 56 14.72 -5.86 8.70
C ARG A 56 13.73 -5.28 7.70
N VAL A 57 13.93 -5.53 6.41
CA VAL A 57 13.00 -5.07 5.36
C VAL A 57 11.69 -5.85 5.44
N ILE A 58 10.55 -5.15 5.59
CA ILE A 58 9.24 -5.78 5.76
C ILE A 58 8.43 -5.92 4.44
N MET A 59 8.83 -5.21 3.40
CA MET A 59 8.24 -5.30 2.06
C MET A 59 9.35 -5.59 1.05
N LYS A 60 9.38 -6.81 0.53
CA LYS A 60 10.43 -7.27 -0.40
C LYS A 60 9.87 -8.21 -1.45
N GLY A 61 10.55 -8.31 -2.58
CA GLY A 61 10.17 -9.18 -3.68
C GLY A 61 9.09 -8.54 -4.56
N ASN A 62 8.21 -9.36 -5.13
CA ASN A 62 7.16 -8.91 -6.04
C ASN A 62 5.97 -8.37 -5.22
N VAL A 63 6.09 -7.13 -4.76
CA VAL A 63 5.10 -6.44 -3.93
C VAL A 63 4.68 -5.15 -4.64
N ARG A 64 3.44 -4.72 -4.43
CA ARG A 64 2.96 -3.41 -4.87
C ARG A 64 2.22 -2.67 -3.76
N PRO A 65 2.69 -1.50 -3.34
CA PRO A 65 2.01 -0.64 -2.39
C PRO A 65 0.86 0.09 -3.09
N TRP A 66 -0.19 0.40 -2.35
CA TRP A 66 -1.41 0.99 -2.89
C TRP A 66 -1.82 2.26 -2.19
N ASN A 67 -1.69 2.32 -0.87
CA ASN A 67 -2.10 3.49 -0.11
C ASN A 67 -1.21 3.75 1.11
N LEU A 68 -0.96 5.04 1.38
CA LEU A 68 -0.56 5.55 2.67
C LEU A 68 -1.71 6.36 3.28
N LEU A 69 -1.97 6.16 4.57
CA LEU A 69 -3.02 6.88 5.29
C LEU A 69 -2.55 7.23 6.70
N ARG A 70 -2.67 8.51 7.10
CA ARG A 70 -2.58 8.87 8.51
C ARG A 70 -3.87 8.51 9.22
N LEU A 71 -3.78 7.62 10.19
CA LEU A 71 -4.90 7.20 11.01
C LEU A 71 -5.23 8.27 12.06
N LYS A 72 -6.46 8.22 12.59
CA LYS A 72 -6.90 9.04 13.73
C LYS A 72 -6.03 8.87 14.98
N SER A 73 -5.37 7.73 15.14
CA SER A 73 -4.41 7.48 16.22
C SER A 73 -3.10 8.25 16.05
N GLY A 74 -2.86 8.88 14.89
CA GLY A 74 -1.59 9.49 14.52
C GLY A 74 -0.65 8.54 13.78
N GLU A 75 -0.85 7.22 13.91
CA GLU A 75 -0.06 6.21 13.17
C GLU A 75 -0.24 6.34 11.66
N ILE A 76 0.77 5.91 10.90
CA ILE A 76 0.73 5.89 9.43
C ILE A 76 0.53 4.46 8.97
N ALA A 77 -0.57 4.20 8.27
CA ALA A 77 -0.89 2.93 7.65
C ALA A 77 -0.35 2.85 6.23
N VAL A 78 0.00 1.64 5.81
CA VAL A 78 0.30 1.27 4.43
C VAL A 78 -0.44 -0.01 4.06
N THR A 79 -1.03 -0.03 2.86
CA THR A 79 -1.55 -1.26 2.25
C THR A 79 -0.74 -1.65 1.03
N PHE A 80 -0.56 -2.95 0.85
CA PHE A 80 0.18 -3.50 -0.28
C PHE A 80 -0.31 -4.90 -0.63
N GLU A 81 -0.07 -5.32 -1.87
CA GLU A 81 -0.31 -6.69 -2.34
C GLU A 81 1.03 -7.39 -2.60
N THR A 82 1.05 -8.71 -2.45
CA THR A 82 2.04 -9.54 -3.12
C THR A 82 1.49 -9.93 -4.49
N ILE A 83 2.35 -9.79 -5.51
CA ILE A 83 2.02 -10.10 -6.89
C ILE A 83 2.50 -11.54 -7.16
N PRO A 84 1.60 -12.49 -7.44
CA PRO A 84 1.99 -13.86 -7.78
C PRO A 84 2.78 -13.89 -9.10
N PRO A 85 3.62 -14.91 -9.34
CA PRO A 85 4.34 -15.07 -10.61
C PRO A 85 3.38 -15.12 -11.80
N SER A 86 3.72 -14.46 -12.90
CA SER A 86 2.86 -14.27 -14.07
C SER A 86 2.58 -15.54 -14.91
N GLN A 87 3.11 -16.71 -14.54
CA GLN A 87 3.07 -17.93 -15.34
C GLN A 87 2.88 -19.17 -14.44
N GLY A 88 1.69 -19.77 -14.46
CA GLY A 88 1.43 -21.16 -14.04
C GLY A 88 1.66 -21.56 -12.58
N GLY A 89 2.22 -20.69 -11.73
CA GLY A 89 2.65 -21.03 -10.36
C GLY A 89 1.53 -21.17 -9.33
N GLY A 90 0.28 -20.88 -9.70
CA GLY A 90 -0.84 -20.80 -8.76
C GLY A 90 -0.66 -19.68 -7.74
N VAL A 91 -1.66 -19.52 -6.87
CA VAL A 91 -1.65 -18.53 -5.80
C VAL A 91 -1.15 -19.23 -4.53
N GLY A 92 0.01 -18.80 -4.04
CA GLY A 92 0.65 -19.34 -2.85
C GLY A 92 0.01 -18.83 -1.56
N GLU A 93 0.36 -19.45 -0.42
CA GLU A 93 -0.10 -18.99 0.90
C GLU A 93 0.46 -17.62 1.30
N GLY A 94 1.56 -17.20 0.66
CA GLY A 94 2.13 -15.86 0.78
C GLY A 94 1.42 -14.79 -0.05
N ASP A 95 0.51 -15.16 -0.95
CA ASP A 95 -0.11 -14.22 -1.88
C ASP A 95 -1.35 -13.55 -1.29
N GLY A 96 -1.51 -12.24 -1.49
CA GLY A 96 -2.70 -11.48 -1.12
C GLY A 96 -2.44 -10.06 -0.65
N THR A 97 -3.41 -9.49 0.05
CA THR A 97 -3.39 -8.12 0.56
C THR A 97 -2.90 -8.07 2.00
N PHE A 98 -2.05 -7.08 2.27
CA PHE A 98 -1.46 -6.85 3.58
C PHE A 98 -1.61 -5.40 4.00
N PHE A 99 -1.56 -5.23 5.31
CA PHE A 99 -1.57 -3.97 6.01
C PHE A 99 -0.38 -3.91 6.97
N SER A 100 0.32 -2.79 7.01
CA SER A 100 1.28 -2.49 8.07
C SER A 100 1.07 -1.05 8.54
N ARG A 101 1.64 -0.72 9.70
CA ARG A 101 1.58 0.62 10.26
C ARG A 101 2.87 1.01 10.95
N SER A 102 3.15 2.30 10.93
CA SER A 102 4.24 2.95 11.65
C SER A 102 3.67 3.78 12.80
N ARG A 103 4.37 3.75 13.94
CA ARG A 103 4.05 4.54 15.14
C ARG A 103 4.93 5.77 15.30
N ASP A 104 5.89 5.95 14.41
CA ASP A 104 7.03 6.85 14.58
C ASP A 104 7.32 7.63 13.29
N GLU A 105 6.26 8.12 12.65
CA GLU A 105 6.35 8.98 11.46
C GLU A 105 7.03 8.31 10.25
N GLY A 106 6.82 7.00 10.09
CA GLY A 106 7.35 6.21 8.97
C GLY A 106 8.80 5.74 9.13
N LYS A 107 9.42 5.95 10.30
CA LYS A 107 10.80 5.52 10.56
C LYS A 107 10.91 3.99 10.68
N THR A 108 9.99 3.38 11.42
CA THR A 108 9.89 1.93 11.57
C THR A 108 8.46 1.46 11.38
N TRP A 109 8.33 0.22 10.94
CA TRP A 109 7.05 -0.38 10.58
C TRP A 109 6.83 -1.68 11.34
N LEU A 110 5.59 -1.90 11.77
CA LEU A 110 5.20 -3.14 12.44
C LEU A 110 5.13 -4.31 11.43
N PRO A 111 5.24 -5.56 11.90
CA PRO A 111 5.02 -6.74 11.06
C PRO A 111 3.70 -6.65 10.28
N PRO A 112 3.68 -6.99 8.98
CA PRO A 112 2.46 -6.96 8.20
C PRO A 112 1.38 -7.91 8.72
N THR A 113 0.14 -7.44 8.74
CA THR A 113 -1.06 -8.23 8.99
C THR A 113 -1.74 -8.53 7.66
N ARG A 114 -2.10 -9.79 7.43
CA ARG A 114 -2.85 -10.20 6.24
C ARG A 114 -4.30 -9.69 6.36
N VAL A 115 -4.80 -9.09 5.27
CA VAL A 115 -6.18 -8.61 5.17
C VAL A 115 -7.04 -9.58 4.36
N SER A 116 -6.53 -10.03 3.22
CA SER A 116 -7.27 -10.95 2.35
C SER A 116 -7.26 -12.38 2.88
N TRP A 117 -8.19 -13.22 2.41
CA TRP A 117 -8.11 -14.65 2.66
C TRP A 117 -6.81 -15.26 2.10
N PRO A 118 -6.33 -16.38 2.68
CA PRO A 118 -5.21 -17.12 2.12
C PRO A 118 -5.47 -17.50 0.65
N ARG A 119 -4.40 -17.55 -0.15
CA ARG A 119 -4.46 -17.96 -1.56
C ARG A 119 -5.46 -17.17 -2.41
N SER A 120 -5.69 -15.90 -2.07
CA SER A 120 -6.57 -14.99 -2.80
C SER A 120 -5.73 -13.88 -3.43
N PRO A 121 -5.45 -13.93 -4.75
CA PRO A 121 -4.68 -12.90 -5.43
C PRO A 121 -5.55 -11.66 -5.47
N ALA A 122 -5.10 -10.63 -4.77
CA ALA A 122 -5.99 -9.57 -4.30
C ALA A 122 -5.41 -8.20 -4.66
N ASN A 123 -6.23 -7.40 -5.32
CA ASN A 123 -5.95 -6.02 -5.69
C ASN A 123 -6.67 -5.09 -4.72
N PRO A 124 -6.01 -4.60 -3.66
CA PRO A 124 -6.60 -3.60 -2.80
C PRO A 124 -6.66 -2.26 -3.52
N THR A 125 -7.66 -1.45 -3.17
CA THR A 125 -7.77 -0.07 -3.65
C THR A 125 -7.33 0.90 -2.55
N TRP A 126 -8.13 1.92 -2.23
CA TRP A 126 -7.82 2.90 -1.21
C TRP A 126 -8.36 2.49 0.15
N LEU A 127 -7.46 2.39 1.14
CA LEU A 127 -7.83 2.33 2.53
C LEU A 127 -8.49 3.64 2.95
N ILE A 128 -9.64 3.54 3.61
CA ILE A 128 -10.29 4.68 4.26
C ILE A 128 -10.49 4.40 5.75
N GLN A 129 -10.58 5.48 6.54
CA GLN A 129 -11.00 5.41 7.92
C GLN A 129 -12.28 6.23 8.12
N THR A 130 -13.33 5.58 8.61
CA THR A 130 -14.61 6.23 8.91
C THR A 130 -14.47 7.24 10.05
N ARG A 131 -15.44 8.13 10.21
CA ARG A 131 -15.49 9.08 11.34
C ARG A 131 -15.46 8.38 12.70
N LYS A 132 -16.00 7.16 12.83
CA LYS A 132 -15.97 6.38 14.07
C LYS A 132 -14.68 5.58 14.29
N GLY A 133 -13.75 5.59 13.34
CA GLY A 133 -12.44 4.95 13.48
C GLY A 133 -12.31 3.60 12.78
N ARG A 134 -13.41 2.99 12.31
CA ARG A 134 -13.37 1.77 11.49
C ARG A 134 -12.56 1.97 10.22
N LEU A 135 -11.62 1.08 9.96
CA LEU A 135 -10.91 0.97 8.69
C LEU A 135 -11.76 0.17 7.71
N ILE A 136 -11.77 0.57 6.44
CA ILE A 136 -12.41 -0.18 5.35
C ILE A 136 -11.43 -0.25 4.20
N LEU A 137 -11.17 -1.48 3.72
CA LEU A 137 -10.33 -1.73 2.57
C LEU A 137 -11.13 -2.49 1.49
N PRO A 138 -11.59 -1.79 0.44
CA PRO A 138 -12.14 -2.46 -0.73
C PRO A 138 -11.02 -3.21 -1.45
N ASN A 139 -11.34 -4.44 -1.83
CA ASN A 139 -10.41 -5.41 -2.39
C ASN A 139 -11.09 -6.23 -3.48
N GLU A 140 -10.46 -6.32 -4.63
CA GLU A 140 -10.86 -7.23 -5.70
C GLU A 140 -10.00 -8.49 -5.61
N TYR A 141 -10.57 -9.68 -5.85
CA TYR A 141 -9.78 -10.86 -6.13
C TYR A 141 -10.38 -11.67 -7.28
N TRP A 142 -9.50 -12.40 -7.97
CA TRP A 142 -9.88 -13.27 -9.07
C TRP A 142 -10.22 -14.67 -8.56
N ARG A 143 -11.41 -15.17 -8.88
CA ARG A 143 -11.81 -16.54 -8.61
C ARG A 143 -12.07 -17.27 -9.92
N THR A 144 -11.34 -18.37 -10.14
CA THR A 144 -11.59 -19.28 -11.26
C THR A 144 -12.47 -20.43 -10.80
N GLN A 145 -13.54 -20.72 -11.54
CA GLN A 145 -14.35 -21.92 -11.40
C GLN A 145 -14.21 -22.77 -12.67
N PRO A 146 -14.39 -24.10 -12.62
CA PRO A 146 -14.40 -24.92 -13.83
C PRO A 146 -15.41 -24.36 -14.85
N MET A 147 -14.99 -24.23 -16.11
CA MET A 147 -15.79 -23.72 -17.25
C MET A 147 -16.09 -22.21 -17.30
N ASP A 148 -15.57 -21.40 -16.37
CA ASP A 148 -15.75 -19.94 -16.41
C ASP A 148 -14.52 -19.21 -17.02
N ARG A 149 -14.72 -18.03 -17.61
CA ARG A 149 -13.65 -17.13 -18.08
C ARG A 149 -12.94 -16.38 -16.93
N GLY A 150 -13.31 -16.69 -15.69
CA GLY A 150 -12.82 -16.05 -14.47
C GLY A 150 -13.75 -14.94 -13.99
N LEU A 151 -14.08 -14.95 -12.70
CA LEU A 151 -14.93 -13.94 -12.08
C LEU A 151 -14.08 -13.02 -11.20
N GLY A 152 -14.15 -11.72 -11.47
CA GLY A 152 -13.66 -10.69 -10.55
C GLY A 152 -14.66 -10.49 -9.42
N ILE A 153 -14.22 -10.67 -8.17
CA ILE A 153 -15.06 -10.50 -6.98
C ILE A 153 -14.58 -9.28 -6.20
N CYS A 154 -15.45 -8.28 -6.09
CA CYS A 154 -15.23 -7.14 -5.22
C CYS A 154 -15.73 -7.44 -3.81
N THR A 155 -14.87 -7.24 -2.83
CA THR A 155 -15.15 -7.39 -1.39
C THR A 155 -14.65 -6.17 -0.64
N ALA A 156 -15.12 -5.97 0.59
CA ALA A 156 -14.54 -5.00 1.49
C ALA A 156 -14.24 -5.68 2.83
N PHE A 157 -13.00 -5.55 3.27
CA PHE A 157 -12.58 -5.95 4.61
C PHE A 157 -12.67 -4.74 5.53
N TYR A 158 -12.89 -4.97 6.82
CA TYR A 158 -12.96 -3.89 7.78
C TYR A 158 -12.21 -4.22 9.06
N SER A 159 -11.72 -3.20 9.75
CA SER A 159 -11.09 -3.36 11.05
C SER A 159 -11.62 -2.33 12.03
N ASP A 160 -12.01 -2.80 13.21
CA ASP A 160 -12.41 -1.96 14.35
C ASP A 160 -11.30 -1.81 15.40
N ASP A 161 -10.13 -2.43 15.18
CA ASP A 161 -9.03 -2.49 16.15
C ASP A 161 -7.71 -1.87 15.65
N GLN A 162 -7.82 -0.91 14.72
CA GLN A 162 -6.69 -0.23 14.05
C GLN A 162 -5.84 -1.17 13.17
N GLY A 163 -6.48 -2.15 12.53
CA GLY A 163 -5.86 -3.05 11.56
C GLY A 163 -5.03 -4.17 12.19
N ARG A 164 -5.29 -4.50 13.46
CA ARG A 164 -4.69 -5.67 14.13
C ARG A 164 -5.42 -6.95 13.72
N SER A 165 -6.71 -6.85 13.44
CA SER A 165 -7.54 -7.86 12.77
C SER A 165 -8.43 -7.22 11.70
N TRP A 166 -8.89 -8.03 10.74
CA TRP A 166 -9.62 -7.65 9.53
C TRP A 166 -10.76 -8.62 9.20
#